data_AF-A0A2W4S7E8-F1
#
_entry.id   AF-A0A2W4S7E8-F1
#
_cell.length_a   1.000
_cell.length_b   1.000
_cell.length_c   1.000
_cell.angle_alpha   90.00
_cell.angle_beta   90.00
_cell.angle_gamma   90.00
#
_symmetry.space_group_name_H-M   'P 1'
#
loop_
_entity.id
_entity.type
_entity.pdbx_description
1 polymer ?
#
loop_
_entity_poly.entity_id
_entity_poly.type
_entity_poly.pdbx_seq_one_letter_code
_entity_poly.pdbx_strand_id
1 'polypeptide(L)'
;MTALVLWLTLAIAGPEQAPARATVDELTRVRELYALASFEEALVRLDLAGSAIEPGPAGQYRALCLLALGRTREAERVVERLVLDVPSFVIPEDEVPPRVAAMFREARERLLPAAARARYTEAREAWDARQLTQAIRGFRDVQTLLADDEFVATVEGLRDLKLLSRDFLALAEAELERERRPVAPAARREPADPPLTPEPAAVTYSEADADVTPPEEVSRRLPYWNPPAALAAQEFRGRLDVVVDEAGEVAAVTLVAPIHPQFDGPLVEAARRWRFRPATRDGVPVRYRKSFEIVLNRR
;
A
#
# COMPACT_ATOMS: atom_id res chain seq x y z
N MET A 1 -45.03 -44.63 -32.57
CA MET A 1 -45.23 -44.15 -31.18
C MET A 1 -44.25 -44.92 -30.31
N THR A 2 -43.53 -44.23 -29.41
CA THR A 2 -42.38 -44.64 -28.54
C THR A 2 -40.97 -44.29 -29.08
N ALA A 3 -40.56 -43.04 -28.79
CA ALA A 3 -39.18 -42.58 -28.82
C ALA A 3 -38.49 -42.98 -27.50
N LEU A 4 -37.32 -43.61 -27.62
CA LEU A 4 -36.46 -44.04 -26.51
C LEU A 4 -35.65 -42.81 -26.01
N VAL A 5 -35.90 -42.34 -24.80
CA VAL A 5 -35.12 -41.28 -24.15
C VAL A 5 -33.95 -41.93 -23.41
N LEU A 6 -32.74 -41.78 -23.97
CA LEU A 6 -31.49 -42.16 -23.32
C LEU A 6 -31.15 -41.12 -22.25
N TRP A 7 -31.25 -41.49 -20.98
CA TRP A 7 -30.75 -40.65 -19.88
C TRP A 7 -29.24 -40.84 -19.74
N LEU A 8 -28.50 -39.83 -20.17
CA LEU A 8 -27.06 -39.71 -19.98
C LEU A 8 -26.82 -39.28 -18.52
N THR A 9 -26.36 -40.19 -17.65
CA THR A 9 -25.90 -39.84 -16.31
C THR A 9 -24.53 -39.16 -16.42
N LEU A 10 -24.56 -37.83 -16.44
CA LEU A 10 -23.39 -36.98 -16.31
C LEU A 10 -22.89 -37.07 -14.85
N ALA A 11 -21.86 -37.90 -14.63
CA ALA A 11 -21.15 -37.93 -13.35
C ALA A 11 -20.35 -36.62 -13.20
N ILE A 12 -20.89 -35.70 -12.39
CA ILE A 12 -20.19 -34.50 -11.97
C ILE A 12 -19.05 -34.95 -11.04
N ALA A 13 -17.83 -35.04 -11.58
CA ALA A 13 -16.63 -35.14 -10.78
C ALA A 13 -16.49 -33.86 -9.95
N GLY A 14 -16.76 -33.96 -8.64
CA GLY A 14 -16.49 -32.90 -7.68
C GLY A 14 -14.98 -32.61 -7.59
N PRO A 15 -14.59 -31.41 -7.13
CA PRO A 15 -13.20 -30.99 -7.14
C PRO A 15 -12.34 -31.89 -6.23
N GLU A 16 -11.17 -32.26 -6.74
CA GLU A 16 -10.13 -33.02 -6.05
C GLU A 16 -9.79 -32.45 -4.67
N GLN A 17 -10.30 -33.09 -3.61
CA GLN A 17 -9.72 -33.03 -2.26
C GLN A 17 -8.57 -34.05 -2.15
N ALA A 18 -7.54 -33.91 -2.98
CA ALA A 18 -6.46 -34.90 -3.11
C ALA A 18 -5.18 -34.69 -2.26
N PRO A 19 -4.83 -33.52 -1.65
CA PRO A 19 -3.56 -33.43 -0.92
C PRO A 19 -3.62 -34.03 0.49
N ALA A 20 -4.71 -33.85 1.24
CA ALA A 20 -4.76 -34.21 2.66
C ALA A 20 -4.75 -35.73 2.94
N ARG A 21 -5.19 -36.57 2.00
CA ARG A 21 -5.18 -38.03 2.17
C ARG A 21 -3.78 -38.64 2.03
N ALA A 22 -2.95 -38.09 1.14
CA ALA A 22 -1.59 -38.58 0.94
C ALA A 22 -0.64 -38.18 2.08
N THR A 23 -0.83 -37.00 2.68
CA THR A 23 0.01 -36.52 3.80
C THR A 23 -0.22 -37.31 5.10
N VAL A 24 -1.49 -37.64 5.39
CA VAL A 24 -1.88 -38.46 6.55
C VAL A 24 -1.32 -39.89 6.44
N ASP A 25 -1.27 -40.45 5.23
CA ASP A 25 -0.69 -41.77 4.96
C ASP A 25 0.82 -41.82 5.27
N GLU A 26 1.57 -40.81 4.84
CA GLU A 26 3.03 -40.73 5.06
C GLU A 26 3.41 -40.61 6.54
N LEU A 27 2.76 -39.71 7.28
CA LEU A 27 3.00 -39.57 8.72
C LEU A 27 2.58 -40.84 9.48
N THR A 28 1.49 -41.49 9.07
CA THR A 28 1.04 -42.74 9.70
C THR A 28 2.09 -43.83 9.56
N ARG A 29 2.70 -43.96 8.38
CA ARG A 29 3.77 -44.94 8.17
C ARG A 29 5.03 -44.64 8.97
N VAL A 30 5.38 -43.36 9.17
CA VAL A 30 6.47 -42.97 10.09
C VAL A 30 6.14 -43.36 11.53
N ARG A 31 4.90 -43.14 11.98
CA ARG A 31 4.42 -43.52 13.31
C ARG A 31 4.53 -45.03 13.55
N GLU A 32 4.15 -45.82 12.55
CA GLU A 32 4.26 -47.29 12.59
C GLU A 32 5.73 -47.73 12.71
N LEU A 33 6.63 -47.18 11.89
CA LEU A 33 8.06 -47.48 11.96
C LEU A 33 8.65 -47.10 13.32
N TYR A 34 8.25 -45.96 13.89
CA TYR A 34 8.66 -45.56 15.24
C TYR A 34 8.16 -46.55 16.30
N ALA A 35 6.89 -46.94 16.24
CA ALA A 35 6.29 -47.90 17.17
C ALA A 35 6.94 -49.29 17.10
N LEU A 36 7.41 -49.69 15.92
CA LEU A 36 8.17 -50.92 15.69
C LEU A 36 9.66 -50.80 16.07
N ALA A 37 10.09 -49.66 16.60
CA ALA A 37 11.49 -49.34 16.89
C ALA A 37 12.44 -49.35 15.67
N SER A 38 11.89 -49.26 14.46
CA SER A 38 12.63 -49.12 13.20
C SER A 38 13.05 -47.66 12.97
N PHE A 39 13.88 -47.12 13.87
CA PHE A 39 14.19 -45.68 13.91
C PHE A 39 14.95 -45.17 12.67
N GLU A 40 15.93 -45.93 12.16
CA GLU A 40 16.68 -45.52 10.96
C GLU A 40 15.78 -45.54 9.71
N GLU A 41 14.89 -46.52 9.58
CA GLU A 41 13.91 -46.57 8.50
C GLU A 41 12.91 -45.42 8.59
N ALA A 42 12.46 -45.07 9.81
CA ALA A 42 11.61 -43.92 10.04
C ALA A 42 12.29 -42.61 9.61
N LEU A 43 13.60 -42.45 9.89
CA LEU A 43 14.38 -41.29 9.45
C LEU A 43 14.47 -41.21 7.92
N VAL A 44 14.79 -42.33 7.26
CA VAL A 44 14.81 -42.41 5.79
C VAL A 44 13.44 -42.08 5.21
N ARG A 45 12.36 -42.60 5.81
CA ARG A 45 10.99 -42.31 5.39
C ARG A 45 10.64 -40.83 5.53
N LEU A 46 11.05 -40.20 6.63
CA LEU A 46 10.89 -38.76 6.84
C LEU A 46 11.65 -37.94 5.78
N ASP A 47 12.87 -38.35 5.41
CA ASP A 47 13.64 -37.68 4.36
C ASP A 47 12.97 -37.82 2.98
N LEU A 48 12.45 -39.01 2.66
CA LEU A 48 11.76 -39.29 1.40
C LEU A 48 10.43 -38.56 1.28
N ALA A 49 9.67 -38.47 2.38
CA ALA A 49 8.39 -37.79 2.38
C ALA A 49 8.54 -36.27 2.18
N GLY A 50 9.64 -35.68 2.68
CA GLY A 50 9.93 -34.26 2.48
C GLY A 50 8.76 -33.36 2.89
N SER A 51 8.27 -32.53 1.98
CA SER A 51 7.14 -31.64 2.22
C SER A 51 5.77 -32.32 2.23
N ALA A 52 5.70 -33.65 2.03
CA ALA A 52 4.45 -34.41 2.18
C ALA A 52 4.05 -34.58 3.66
N ILE A 53 4.95 -34.33 4.61
CA ILE A 53 4.64 -34.31 6.04
C ILE A 53 4.80 -32.88 6.53
N GLU A 54 3.87 -32.44 7.39
CA GLU A 54 3.98 -31.13 8.03
C GLU A 54 5.27 -31.04 8.86
N PRO A 55 5.95 -29.88 8.84
CA PRO A 55 7.28 -29.73 9.43
C PRO A 55 7.29 -29.93 10.95
N GLY A 56 6.19 -29.58 11.63
CA GLY A 56 5.97 -29.83 13.07
C GLY A 56 6.10 -31.31 13.43
N PRO A 57 5.14 -32.15 13.02
CA PRO A 57 5.19 -33.60 13.22
C PRO A 57 6.46 -34.26 12.67
N ALA A 58 6.94 -33.84 11.49
CA ALA A 58 8.17 -34.38 10.91
C ALA A 58 9.39 -34.14 11.82
N GLY A 59 9.52 -32.93 12.36
CA GLY A 59 10.56 -32.57 13.33
C GLY A 59 10.45 -33.34 14.64
N GLN A 60 9.22 -33.49 15.17
CA GLN A 60 8.95 -34.27 16.38
C GLN A 60 9.43 -35.73 16.22
N TYR A 61 8.96 -36.43 15.19
CA TYR A 61 9.34 -37.83 14.98
C TYR A 61 10.84 -37.98 14.66
N ARG A 62 11.44 -37.03 13.94
CA ARG A 62 12.90 -37.02 13.72
C ARG A 62 13.67 -36.92 15.04
N ALA A 63 13.30 -35.99 15.92
CA ALA A 63 13.94 -35.84 17.23
C ALA A 63 13.76 -37.10 18.10
N LEU A 64 12.56 -37.69 18.10
CA LEU A 64 12.26 -38.93 18.81
C LEU A 64 13.13 -40.10 18.32
N CYS A 65 13.24 -40.30 17.00
CA CYS A 65 14.08 -41.36 16.42
C CYS A 65 15.56 -41.17 16.74
N LEU A 66 16.08 -39.94 16.60
CA LEU A 66 17.48 -39.62 16.89
C LEU A 66 17.83 -39.86 18.36
N LEU A 67 16.94 -39.52 19.29
CA LEU A 67 17.15 -39.79 20.72
C LEU A 67 17.13 -41.27 21.02
N ALA A 68 16.21 -42.03 20.42
CA ALA A 68 16.16 -43.48 20.58
C ALA A 68 17.44 -44.17 20.07
N LEU A 69 18.09 -43.60 19.04
CA LEU A 69 19.38 -44.03 18.51
C LEU A 69 20.59 -43.50 19.30
N GLY A 70 20.39 -42.74 20.38
CA GLY A 70 21.47 -42.13 21.17
C GLY A 70 22.14 -40.90 20.52
N ARG A 71 21.66 -40.44 19.37
CA ARG A 71 22.19 -39.30 18.58
C ARG A 71 21.70 -37.96 19.15
N THR A 72 22.00 -37.73 20.43
CA THR A 72 21.46 -36.61 21.23
C THR A 72 21.72 -35.24 20.60
N ARG A 73 22.97 -34.96 20.19
CA ARG A 73 23.33 -33.67 19.58
C ARG A 73 22.58 -33.39 18.27
N GLU A 74 22.23 -34.43 17.52
CA GLU A 74 21.44 -34.27 16.30
C GLU A 74 19.98 -33.98 16.62
N ALA A 75 19.42 -34.66 17.62
CA ALA A 75 18.07 -34.40 18.10
C ALA A 75 17.93 -32.97 18.64
N GLU A 76 18.91 -32.47 19.40
CA GLU A 76 18.97 -31.08 19.87
C GLU A 76 18.88 -30.12 18.69
N ARG A 77 19.73 -30.28 17.67
CA ARG A 77 19.69 -29.44 16.46
C ARG A 77 18.38 -29.52 15.69
N VAL A 78 17.69 -30.66 15.72
CA VAL A 78 16.36 -30.80 15.10
C VAL A 78 15.34 -30.00 15.91
N VAL A 79 15.35 -30.12 17.23
CA VAL A 79 14.49 -29.37 18.14
C VAL A 79 14.70 -27.87 18.02
N GLU A 80 15.96 -27.41 18.02
CA GLU A 80 16.29 -25.98 17.90
C GLU A 80 15.75 -25.39 16.58
N ARG A 81 15.91 -26.10 15.46
CA ARG A 81 15.36 -25.68 14.18
C ARG A 81 13.84 -25.69 14.20
N LEU A 82 13.23 -26.73 14.76
CA LEU A 82 11.78 -26.85 14.86
C LEU A 82 11.16 -25.66 15.61
N VAL A 83 11.79 -25.25 16.73
CA VAL A 83 11.37 -24.09 17.52
C VAL A 83 11.43 -22.79 16.72
N LEU A 84 12.46 -22.60 15.90
CA LEU A 84 12.64 -21.36 15.13
C LEU A 84 11.82 -21.33 13.84
N ASP A 85 11.74 -22.46 13.13
CA ASP A 85 11.09 -22.57 11.82
C ASP A 85 9.58 -22.75 11.96
N VAL A 86 9.12 -23.39 13.04
CA VAL A 86 7.70 -23.67 13.32
C VAL A 86 7.35 -23.26 14.77
N PRO A 87 7.48 -21.96 15.13
CA PRO A 87 7.34 -21.49 16.52
C PRO A 87 5.94 -21.67 17.13
N SER A 88 4.91 -21.83 16.30
CA SER A 88 3.54 -22.13 16.72
C SER A 88 3.29 -23.60 17.02
N PHE A 89 4.21 -24.49 16.61
CA PHE A 89 4.08 -25.91 16.90
C PHE A 89 4.41 -26.16 18.37
N VAL A 90 3.51 -26.84 19.06
CA VAL A 90 3.69 -27.25 20.46
C VAL A 90 3.69 -28.77 20.49
N ILE A 91 4.68 -29.35 21.16
CA ILE A 91 4.73 -30.78 21.39
C ILE A 91 3.96 -31.07 22.68
N PRO A 92 2.84 -31.81 22.63
CA PRO A 92 2.13 -32.23 23.83
C PRO A 92 3.03 -33.13 24.69
N GLU A 93 3.24 -32.74 25.95
CA GLU A 93 4.22 -33.39 26.84
C GLU A 93 3.86 -34.84 27.19
N ASP A 94 2.59 -35.20 27.07
CA ASP A 94 2.06 -36.54 27.30
C ASP A 94 2.26 -37.49 26.11
N GLU A 95 2.50 -36.96 24.90
CA GLU A 95 2.77 -37.78 23.71
C GLU A 95 4.26 -38.07 23.49
N VAL A 96 5.15 -37.48 24.29
CA VAL A 96 6.60 -37.64 24.12
C VAL A 96 7.32 -38.00 25.44
N PRO A 97 8.48 -38.68 25.35
CA PRO A 97 9.32 -38.91 26.52
C PRO A 97 9.68 -37.59 27.25
N PRO A 98 9.76 -37.58 28.60
CA PRO A 98 10.05 -36.37 29.39
C PRO A 98 11.30 -35.60 28.94
N ARG A 99 12.31 -36.33 28.46
CA ARG A 99 13.54 -35.75 27.94
C ARG A 99 13.31 -34.90 26.68
N VAL A 100 12.43 -35.32 25.78
CA VAL A 100 12.10 -34.60 24.53
C VAL A 100 11.29 -33.36 24.86
N ALA A 101 10.29 -33.49 25.73
CA ALA A 101 9.50 -32.36 26.23
C ALA A 101 10.40 -31.30 26.89
N ALA A 102 11.32 -31.72 27.77
CA ALA A 102 12.29 -30.82 28.40
C ALA A 102 13.20 -30.12 27.37
N MET A 103 13.78 -30.87 26.42
CA MET A 103 14.60 -30.29 25.36
C MET A 103 13.86 -29.23 24.54
N PHE A 104 12.59 -29.50 24.19
CA PHE A 104 11.77 -28.57 23.44
C PHE A 104 11.46 -27.30 24.23
N ARG A 105 11.06 -27.45 25.50
CA ARG A 105 10.79 -26.34 26.43
C ARG A 105 12.02 -25.45 26.62
N GLU A 106 13.16 -26.04 26.95
CA GLU A 106 14.44 -25.33 27.15
C GLU A 106 14.88 -24.60 25.87
N ALA A 107 14.69 -25.24 24.70
CA ALA A 107 14.98 -24.61 23.42
C ALA A 107 14.06 -23.40 23.18
N ARG A 108 12.75 -23.49 23.46
CA ARG A 108 11.82 -22.35 23.34
C ARG A 108 12.21 -21.18 24.25
N GLU A 109 12.44 -21.46 25.52
CA GLU A 109 12.81 -20.47 26.54
C GLU A 109 14.11 -19.72 26.18
N ARG A 110 15.08 -20.41 25.58
CA ARG A 110 16.36 -19.83 25.18
C ARG A 110 16.31 -19.13 23.82
N LEU A 111 15.68 -19.75 22.83
CA LEU A 111 15.80 -19.34 21.42
C LEU A 111 14.75 -18.32 21.00
N LEU A 112 13.48 -18.49 21.38
CA LEU A 112 12.41 -17.61 20.90
C LEU A 112 12.60 -16.15 21.35
N PRO A 113 12.91 -15.84 22.62
CA PRO A 113 13.10 -14.46 23.03
C PRO A 113 14.29 -13.79 22.33
N ALA A 114 15.40 -14.52 22.18
CA ALA A 114 16.60 -14.02 21.52
C ALA A 114 16.35 -13.79 20.02
N ALA A 115 15.71 -14.74 19.33
CA ALA A 115 15.38 -14.64 17.91
C ALA A 115 14.38 -13.50 17.65
N ALA A 116 13.33 -13.37 18.46
CA ALA A 116 12.35 -12.30 18.30
C ALA A 116 12.97 -10.91 18.47
N ARG A 117 13.85 -10.72 19.48
CA ARG A 117 14.57 -9.46 19.68
C ARG A 117 15.52 -9.15 18.54
N ALA A 118 16.30 -10.13 18.07
CA ALA A 118 17.20 -9.97 16.93
C ALA A 118 16.43 -9.57 15.67
N ARG A 119 15.34 -10.28 15.35
CA ARG A 119 14.49 -9.97 14.19
C ARG A 119 13.82 -8.62 14.28
N TYR A 120 13.41 -8.20 15.47
CA TYR A 120 12.87 -6.85 15.66
C TYR A 120 13.94 -5.78 15.40
N THR A 121 15.16 -5.96 15.89
CA THR A 121 16.27 -5.04 15.64
C THR A 121 16.58 -4.94 14.14
N GLU A 122 16.72 -6.07 13.45
CA GLU A 122 16.94 -6.11 11.99
C GLU A 122 15.78 -5.43 11.23
N ALA A 123 14.53 -5.66 11.64
CA ALA A 123 13.36 -5.03 11.05
C ALA A 123 13.33 -3.51 11.28
N ARG A 124 13.74 -3.04 12.46
CA ARG A 124 13.88 -1.61 12.78
C ARG A 124 14.97 -0.95 11.96
N GLU A 125 16.12 -1.60 11.78
CA GLU A 125 17.18 -1.12 10.88
C GLU A 125 16.69 -1.01 9.44
N ALA A 126 15.97 -2.02 8.94
CA ALA A 126 15.37 -1.98 7.60
C ALA A 126 14.32 -0.86 7.46
N TRP A 127 13.52 -0.61 8.50
CA TRP A 127 12.58 0.51 8.55
C TRP A 127 13.31 1.86 8.47
N ASP A 128 14.34 2.04 9.29
CA ASP A 128 15.13 3.28 9.33
C ASP A 128 15.84 3.51 7.97
N ALA A 129 16.23 2.44 7.28
CA ALA A 129 16.79 2.47 5.93
C ALA A 129 15.76 2.63 4.79
N ARG A 130 14.46 2.85 5.09
CA ARG A 130 13.34 2.91 4.13
C ARG A 130 13.19 1.64 3.26
N GLN A 131 13.70 0.50 3.72
CA GLN A 131 13.56 -0.80 3.04
C GLN A 131 12.25 -1.48 3.46
N LEU A 132 11.10 -0.90 3.08
CA LEU A 132 9.79 -1.27 3.62
C LEU A 132 9.43 -2.76 3.45
N THR A 133 9.73 -3.37 2.30
CA THR A 133 9.47 -4.81 2.08
C THR A 133 10.22 -5.69 3.06
N GLN A 134 11.48 -5.35 3.38
CA GLN A 134 12.28 -6.10 4.36
C GLN A 134 11.79 -5.86 5.78
N ALA A 135 11.48 -4.61 6.12
CA ALA A 135 10.91 -4.25 7.42
C ALA A 135 9.59 -5.01 7.70
N ILE A 136 8.66 -5.01 6.74
CA ILE A 136 7.38 -5.75 6.83
C ILE A 136 7.63 -7.24 7.07
N ARG A 137 8.54 -7.86 6.31
CA ARG A 137 8.89 -9.26 6.52
C ARG A 137 9.43 -9.50 7.92
N GLY A 138 10.39 -8.68 8.37
CA GLY A 138 10.99 -8.80 9.68
C GLY A 138 9.98 -8.66 10.83
N PHE A 139 9.07 -7.67 10.77
CA PHE A 139 8.03 -7.54 11.79
C PHE A 139 7.04 -8.72 11.77
N ARG A 140 6.68 -9.26 10.61
CA ARG A 140 5.87 -10.50 10.51
C ARG A 140 6.59 -11.72 11.11
N ASP A 141 7.89 -11.84 10.88
CA ASP A 141 8.70 -12.91 11.49
C ASP A 141 8.66 -12.81 13.01
N VAL A 142 8.78 -11.61 13.59
CA VAL A 142 8.64 -11.38 15.04
C VAL A 142 7.25 -11.79 15.52
N GLN A 143 6.18 -11.42 14.80
CA GLN A 143 4.82 -11.82 15.16
C GLN A 143 4.64 -13.35 15.14
N THR A 144 5.30 -14.02 14.21
CA THR A 144 5.27 -15.48 14.07
C THR A 144 6.04 -16.16 15.21
N LEU A 145 7.23 -15.67 15.54
CA LEU A 145 8.04 -16.17 16.66
C LEU A 145 7.33 -16.00 18.02
N LEU A 146 6.50 -14.96 18.14
CA LEU A 146 5.74 -14.63 19.33
C LEU A 146 4.26 -15.04 19.22
N ALA A 147 3.93 -16.06 18.42
CA ALA A 147 2.54 -16.48 18.19
C ALA A 147 1.86 -17.04 19.46
N ASP A 148 2.59 -17.75 20.31
CA ASP A 148 2.09 -18.33 21.56
C ASP A 148 1.96 -17.27 22.66
N ASP A 149 0.73 -16.83 22.92
CA ASP A 149 0.42 -15.82 23.93
C ASP A 149 0.68 -16.28 25.37
N GLU A 150 0.57 -17.59 25.64
CA GLU A 150 0.87 -18.15 26.97
C GLU A 150 2.37 -18.09 27.23
N PHE A 151 3.19 -18.46 26.25
CA PHE A 151 4.64 -18.30 26.35
C PHE A 151 5.07 -16.82 26.39
N VAL A 152 4.49 -15.96 25.56
CA VAL A 152 4.78 -14.52 25.57
C VAL A 152 4.41 -13.90 26.92
N ALA A 153 3.41 -14.44 27.62
CA ALA A 153 3.01 -13.99 28.93
C ALA A 153 4.02 -14.30 30.04
N THR A 154 4.88 -15.30 29.88
CA THR A 154 5.85 -15.72 30.92
C THR A 154 7.18 -14.99 30.85
N VAL A 155 7.52 -14.39 29.71
CA VAL A 155 8.81 -13.72 29.50
C VAL A 155 8.65 -12.20 29.47
N GLU A 156 9.41 -11.52 30.33
CA GLU A 156 9.37 -10.06 30.46
C GLU A 156 9.71 -9.34 29.15
N GLY A 157 8.90 -8.33 28.80
CA GLY A 157 9.07 -7.48 27.63
C GLY A 157 8.68 -8.11 26.29
N LEU A 158 8.32 -9.40 26.22
CA LEU A 158 7.85 -9.99 24.95
C LEU A 158 6.46 -9.50 24.55
N ARG A 159 5.57 -9.23 25.52
CA ARG A 159 4.25 -8.62 25.25
C ARG A 159 4.41 -7.27 24.55
N ASP A 160 5.28 -6.42 25.09
CA ASP A 160 5.56 -5.10 24.53
C ASP A 160 6.24 -5.22 23.17
N LEU A 161 7.19 -6.15 23.01
CA LEU A 161 7.85 -6.40 21.73
C LEU A 161 6.85 -6.85 20.64
N LYS A 162 5.92 -7.75 20.98
CA LYS A 162 4.83 -8.19 20.08
C LYS A 162 3.90 -7.04 19.72
N LEU A 163 3.57 -6.20 20.70
CA LEU A 163 2.75 -5.00 20.48
C LEU A 163 3.44 -4.02 19.52
N LEU A 164 4.70 -3.67 19.81
CA LEU A 164 5.50 -2.78 18.98
C LEU A 164 5.66 -3.32 17.57
N SER A 165 5.99 -4.61 17.43
CA SER A 165 6.15 -5.24 16.11
C SER A 165 4.86 -5.18 15.29
N ARG A 166 3.70 -5.46 15.91
CA ARG A 166 2.38 -5.31 15.27
C ARG A 166 2.15 -3.90 14.74
N ASP A 167 2.43 -2.89 15.57
CA ASP A 167 2.11 -1.50 15.24
C ASP A 167 3.06 -0.96 14.15
N PHE A 168 4.35 -1.31 14.23
CA PHE A 168 5.32 -1.00 13.17
C PHE A 168 5.01 -1.75 11.86
N LEU A 169 4.56 -3.00 11.93
CA LEU A 169 4.10 -3.74 10.76
C LEU A 169 2.97 -3.00 10.04
N ALA A 170 1.94 -2.60 10.79
CA ALA A 170 0.80 -1.86 10.24
C ALA A 170 1.23 -0.53 9.60
N LEU A 171 2.15 0.19 10.25
CA LEU A 171 2.71 1.43 9.72
C LEU A 171 3.50 1.19 8.42
N ALA A 172 4.30 0.12 8.36
CA ALA A 172 5.10 -0.21 7.20
C ALA A 172 4.29 -0.69 6.01
N GLU A 173 3.25 -1.47 6.26
CA GLU A 173 2.27 -1.86 5.23
C GLU A 173 1.55 -0.63 4.67
N ALA A 174 1.12 0.30 5.53
CA ALA A 174 0.46 1.52 5.10
C ALA A 174 1.39 2.42 4.26
N GLU A 175 2.67 2.53 4.64
CA GLU A 175 3.64 3.31 3.88
C GLU A 175 3.98 2.64 2.54
N LEU A 176 4.19 1.32 2.52
CA LEU A 176 4.44 0.59 1.27
C LEU A 176 3.24 0.68 0.33
N GLU A 177 2.03 0.63 0.86
CA GLU A 177 0.81 0.87 0.09
C GLU A 177 0.77 2.29 -0.46
N ARG A 178 1.16 3.32 0.30
CA ARG A 178 1.25 4.70 -0.24
C ARG A 178 2.29 4.82 -1.36
N GLU A 179 3.43 4.16 -1.23
CA GLU A 179 4.49 4.15 -2.27
C GLU A 179 4.09 3.35 -3.51
N ARG A 180 3.37 2.24 -3.32
CA ARG A 180 2.87 1.37 -4.42
C ARG A 180 1.65 1.91 -5.09
N ARG A 181 0.80 2.63 -4.35
CA ARG A 181 -0.31 3.35 -4.92
C ARG A 181 0.33 4.26 -5.95
N PRO A 182 0.05 4.06 -7.25
CA PRO A 182 0.56 4.97 -8.23
C PRO A 182 0.14 6.35 -7.73
N VAL A 183 1.08 7.30 -7.71
CA VAL A 183 0.68 8.68 -7.97
C VAL A 183 -0.02 8.54 -9.30
N ALA A 184 -1.34 8.32 -9.29
CA ALA A 184 -2.17 8.29 -10.47
C ALA A 184 -1.67 9.50 -11.23
N PRO A 185 -1.03 9.32 -12.40
CA PRO A 185 -0.19 10.34 -13.01
C PRO A 185 -1.03 11.58 -12.94
N ALA A 186 -0.72 12.54 -12.05
CA ALA A 186 -1.71 13.48 -11.53
C ALA A 186 -2.51 13.91 -12.72
N ALA A 187 -3.75 13.38 -12.86
CA ALA A 187 -4.34 13.11 -14.18
C ALA A 187 -3.89 14.26 -15.04
N ARG A 188 -3.10 13.98 -16.10
CA ARG A 188 -3.08 14.96 -17.17
C ARG A 188 -4.56 15.01 -17.51
N ARG A 189 -5.25 15.96 -16.89
CA ARG A 189 -6.68 16.16 -17.00
C ARG A 189 -6.74 16.59 -18.44
N GLU A 190 -6.88 15.63 -19.33
CA GLU A 190 -7.85 15.83 -20.36
C GLU A 190 -9.12 16.22 -19.58
N PRO A 191 -9.64 17.44 -19.79
CA PRO A 191 -10.75 17.95 -19.00
C PRO A 191 -11.95 17.06 -19.29
N ALA A 192 -12.10 16.00 -18.50
CA ALA A 192 -13.37 15.33 -18.31
C ALA A 192 -14.13 16.18 -17.29
N ASP A 193 -15.22 16.76 -17.77
CA ASP A 193 -16.16 17.55 -16.99
C ASP A 193 -16.51 16.82 -15.68
N PRO A 194 -16.50 17.52 -14.52
CA PRO A 194 -16.96 16.92 -13.27
C PRO A 194 -18.44 16.57 -13.38
N PRO A 195 -18.91 15.44 -12.81
CA PRO A 195 -20.34 15.24 -12.59
C PRO A 195 -20.81 16.32 -11.62
N LEU A 196 -21.56 17.27 -12.17
CA LEU A 196 -22.25 18.31 -11.45
C LEU A 196 -23.25 17.66 -10.49
N THR A 197 -22.85 17.47 -9.24
CA THR A 197 -23.81 17.80 -8.18
C THR A 197 -24.03 19.29 -8.35
N PRO A 198 -25.24 19.78 -8.67
CA PRO A 198 -25.44 21.18 -8.93
C PRO A 198 -25.31 21.94 -7.61
N GLU A 199 -24.09 22.36 -7.27
CA GLU A 199 -23.95 23.67 -6.65
C GLU A 199 -24.64 24.66 -7.60
N PRO A 200 -25.54 25.52 -7.11
CA PRO A 200 -26.23 26.47 -7.98
C PRO A 200 -25.16 27.29 -8.70
N ALA A 201 -25.03 27.05 -10.01
CA ALA A 201 -24.04 27.70 -10.85
C ALA A 201 -24.22 29.21 -10.69
N ALA A 202 -23.24 29.87 -10.05
CA ALA A 202 -23.19 31.31 -9.98
C ALA A 202 -23.10 31.83 -11.43
N VAL A 203 -24.19 32.41 -11.92
CA VAL A 203 -24.28 32.98 -13.27
C VAL A 203 -23.18 34.02 -13.43
N THR A 204 -22.31 33.84 -14.43
CA THR A 204 -21.28 34.83 -14.78
C THR A 204 -21.81 35.70 -15.90
N TYR A 205 -21.99 36.99 -15.61
CA TYR A 205 -22.51 37.98 -16.55
C TYR A 205 -21.40 38.51 -17.46
N SER A 206 -21.77 39.21 -18.53
CA SER A 206 -20.86 39.80 -19.51
C SER A 206 -21.47 41.02 -20.18
N GLU A 207 -20.78 41.60 -21.16
CA GLU A 207 -21.29 42.74 -21.93
C GLU A 207 -22.61 42.46 -22.69
N ALA A 208 -22.97 41.18 -22.86
CA ALA A 208 -24.25 40.79 -23.43
C ALA A 208 -25.44 41.04 -22.47
N ASP A 209 -25.18 41.18 -21.17
CA ASP A 209 -26.18 41.33 -20.12
C ASP A 209 -26.39 42.82 -19.81
N ALA A 210 -27.27 43.45 -20.58
CA ALA A 210 -27.48 44.91 -20.53
C ALA A 210 -28.07 45.42 -19.20
N ASP A 211 -28.62 44.53 -18.37
CA ASP A 211 -29.18 44.84 -17.05
C ASP A 211 -28.13 44.74 -15.92
N VAL A 212 -26.86 44.50 -16.25
CA VAL A 212 -25.75 44.45 -15.30
C VAL A 212 -24.83 45.65 -15.51
N THR A 213 -24.56 46.39 -14.43
CA THR A 213 -23.55 47.43 -14.44
C THR A 213 -22.16 46.78 -14.43
N PRO A 214 -21.31 47.03 -15.45
CA PRO A 214 -20.02 46.37 -15.59
C PRO A 214 -19.02 46.78 -14.48
N PRO A 215 -17.95 45.97 -14.26
CA PRO A 215 -16.96 46.27 -13.23
C PRO A 215 -16.06 47.44 -13.66
N GLU A 216 -15.77 48.32 -12.70
CA GLU A 216 -14.91 49.49 -12.89
C GLU A 216 -13.47 49.16 -12.49
N GLU A 217 -12.51 49.63 -13.27
CA GLU A 217 -11.09 49.31 -13.08
C GLU A 217 -10.52 50.18 -11.96
N VAL A 218 -10.04 49.55 -10.89
CA VAL A 218 -9.39 50.26 -9.77
C VAL A 218 -7.88 50.28 -9.96
N SER A 219 -7.30 49.13 -10.32
CA SER A 219 -5.85 49.01 -10.57
C SER A 219 -5.58 47.98 -11.66
N ARG A 220 -5.05 48.47 -12.78
CA ARG A 220 -4.65 47.66 -13.94
C ARG A 220 -3.19 47.95 -14.28
N ARG A 221 -2.28 47.28 -13.58
CA ARG A 221 -0.84 47.40 -13.86
C ARG A 221 -0.47 46.43 -14.97
N LEU A 222 -0.10 46.96 -16.13
CA LEU A 222 0.45 46.17 -17.23
C LEU A 222 1.94 45.88 -16.98
N PRO A 223 2.44 44.71 -17.39
CA PRO A 223 3.86 44.44 -17.35
C PRO A 223 4.60 45.33 -18.35
N TYR A 224 5.86 45.61 -18.06
CA TYR A 224 6.70 46.43 -18.92
C TYR A 224 7.10 45.65 -20.18
N TRP A 225 6.80 46.20 -21.36
CA TRP A 225 7.24 45.63 -22.64
C TRP A 225 8.63 46.15 -23.01
N ASN A 226 9.63 45.26 -23.03
CA ASN A 226 11.01 45.57 -23.44
C ASN A 226 11.45 44.62 -24.59
N PRO A 227 11.04 44.92 -25.85
CA PRO A 227 11.37 44.07 -26.98
C PRO A 227 12.86 44.17 -27.36
N PRO A 228 13.44 43.11 -27.96
CA PRO A 228 14.68 43.22 -28.74
C PRO A 228 14.54 44.27 -29.86
N ALA A 229 15.66 44.91 -30.26
CA ALA A 229 15.65 45.96 -31.28
C ALA A 229 14.97 45.54 -32.61
N ALA A 230 15.09 44.26 -32.99
CA ALA A 230 14.45 43.71 -34.19
C ALA A 230 12.90 43.74 -34.16
N LEU A 231 12.29 43.78 -32.97
CA LEU A 231 10.83 43.78 -32.78
C LEU A 231 10.28 45.15 -32.36
N ALA A 232 11.16 46.15 -32.14
CA ALA A 232 10.77 47.46 -31.61
C ALA A 232 9.88 48.27 -32.55
N ALA A 233 9.95 48.03 -33.85
CA ALA A 233 9.14 48.69 -34.87
C ALA A 233 7.81 47.98 -35.16
N GLN A 234 7.56 46.81 -34.56
CA GLN A 234 6.36 46.00 -34.80
C GLN A 234 5.29 46.26 -33.75
N GLU A 235 4.03 46.32 -34.19
CA GLU A 235 2.87 46.36 -33.30
C GLU A 235 2.34 44.94 -33.08
N PHE A 236 2.02 44.62 -31.82
CA PHE A 236 1.38 43.35 -31.47
C PHE A 236 0.04 43.61 -30.79
N ARG A 237 -0.97 42.82 -31.13
CA ARG A 237 -2.32 42.91 -30.56
C ARG A 237 -2.76 41.55 -30.05
N GLY A 238 -3.52 41.56 -28.96
CA GLY A 238 -4.17 40.37 -28.45
C GLY A 238 -5.31 40.72 -27.52
N ARG A 239 -6.01 39.68 -27.09
CA ARG A 239 -7.27 39.79 -26.34
C ARG A 239 -7.23 38.90 -25.12
N LEU A 240 -7.65 39.46 -24.00
CA LEU A 240 -7.66 38.84 -22.68
C LEU A 240 -9.06 38.97 -22.08
N ASP A 241 -9.66 37.86 -21.68
CA ASP A 241 -10.88 37.84 -20.88
C ASP A 241 -10.52 37.67 -19.41
N VAL A 242 -11.17 38.43 -18.55
CA VAL A 242 -10.97 38.40 -17.10
C VAL A 242 -12.33 38.22 -16.43
N VAL A 243 -12.44 37.23 -15.55
CA VAL A 243 -13.62 37.06 -14.69
C VAL A 243 -13.35 37.74 -13.36
N VAL A 244 -14.14 38.76 -13.07
CA VAL A 244 -14.14 39.49 -11.80
C VAL A 244 -15.22 38.89 -10.91
N ASP A 245 -14.88 38.59 -9.66
CA ASP A 245 -15.82 38.08 -8.67
C ASP A 245 -16.60 39.18 -7.95
N GLU A 246 -17.49 38.76 -7.06
CA GLU A 246 -18.36 39.64 -6.28
C GLU A 246 -17.58 40.57 -5.32
N ALA A 247 -16.30 40.27 -5.05
CA ALA A 247 -15.40 41.10 -4.24
C ALA A 247 -14.59 42.09 -5.09
N GLY A 248 -14.67 42.04 -6.41
CA GLY A 248 -13.86 42.86 -7.31
C GLY A 248 -12.46 42.29 -7.58
N GLU A 249 -12.24 41.02 -7.24
CA GLU A 249 -11.01 40.29 -7.46
C GLU A 249 -11.04 39.52 -8.77
N VAL A 250 -9.88 39.30 -9.37
CA VAL A 250 -9.77 38.48 -10.58
C VAL A 250 -9.78 37.00 -10.21
N ALA A 251 -10.91 36.34 -10.47
CA ALA A 251 -11.09 34.91 -10.23
C ALA A 251 -10.51 34.05 -11.37
N ALA A 252 -10.55 34.54 -12.61
CA ALA A 252 -10.00 33.82 -13.76
C ALA A 252 -9.49 34.78 -14.85
N VAL A 253 -8.50 34.31 -15.60
CA VAL A 253 -7.89 35.03 -16.73
C VAL A 253 -7.74 34.06 -17.90
N THR A 254 -8.22 34.46 -19.08
CA THR A 254 -8.14 33.66 -20.30
C THR A 254 -7.56 34.50 -21.43
N LEU A 255 -6.46 34.04 -22.01
CA LEU A 255 -5.88 34.67 -23.19
C LEU A 255 -6.61 34.17 -24.43
N VAL A 256 -7.54 34.97 -24.94
CA VAL A 256 -8.39 34.63 -26.09
C VAL A 256 -7.63 34.77 -27.40
N ALA A 257 -6.76 35.78 -27.49
CA ALA A 257 -5.82 35.96 -28.60
C ALA A 257 -4.44 36.30 -28.02
N PRO A 258 -3.44 35.41 -28.17
CA PRO A 258 -2.08 35.69 -27.73
C PRO A 258 -1.48 36.92 -28.41
N ILE A 259 -0.63 37.66 -27.71
CA ILE A 259 0.00 38.89 -28.22
C ILE A 259 1.42 38.57 -28.71
N HIS A 260 2.25 38.03 -27.81
CA HIS A 260 3.63 37.63 -28.10
C HIS A 260 4.16 36.70 -27.00
N PRO A 261 4.88 35.62 -27.32
CA PRO A 261 5.33 34.62 -26.32
C PRO A 261 6.12 35.19 -25.14
N GLN A 262 6.89 36.26 -25.34
CA GLN A 262 7.65 36.93 -24.27
C GLN A 262 6.80 37.80 -23.34
N PHE A 263 5.57 38.14 -23.73
CA PHE A 263 4.68 39.04 -22.99
C PHE A 263 3.45 38.33 -22.41
N ASP A 264 2.98 37.26 -23.05
CA ASP A 264 1.73 36.57 -22.70
C ASP A 264 1.74 36.02 -21.26
N GLY A 265 2.82 35.34 -20.85
CA GLY A 265 2.97 34.83 -19.48
C GLY A 265 2.97 35.95 -18.43
N PRO A 266 3.86 36.97 -18.54
CA PRO A 266 3.84 38.13 -17.65
C PRO A 266 2.50 38.88 -17.61
N LEU A 267 1.78 38.95 -18.74
CA LEU A 267 0.46 39.60 -18.81
C LEU A 267 -0.59 38.83 -18.00
N VAL A 268 -0.64 37.50 -18.13
CA VAL A 268 -1.57 36.66 -17.35
C VAL A 268 -1.28 36.81 -15.86
N GLU A 269 -0.01 36.77 -15.46
CA GLU A 269 0.40 36.95 -14.06
C GLU A 269 0.06 38.35 -13.53
N ALA A 270 0.23 39.40 -14.34
CA ALA A 270 -0.15 40.75 -13.97
C ALA A 270 -1.67 40.89 -13.83
N ALA A 271 -2.45 40.29 -14.73
CA ALA A 271 -3.90 40.35 -14.75
C ALA A 271 -4.55 39.71 -13.52
N ARG A 272 -3.98 38.61 -13.00
CA ARG A 272 -4.43 38.00 -11.72
C ARG A 272 -4.33 38.94 -10.52
N ARG A 273 -3.55 40.01 -10.62
CA ARG A 273 -3.35 41.01 -9.55
C ARG A 273 -4.10 42.31 -9.80
N TRP A 274 -4.90 42.40 -10.86
CA TRP A 274 -5.75 43.56 -11.09
C TRP A 274 -6.87 43.61 -10.05
N ARG A 275 -7.35 44.82 -9.79
CA ARG A 275 -8.41 45.08 -8.82
C ARG A 275 -9.51 45.88 -9.50
N PHE A 276 -10.75 45.53 -9.19
CA PHE A 276 -11.95 46.11 -9.75
C PHE A 276 -12.93 46.50 -8.65
N ARG A 277 -13.81 47.44 -8.95
CA ARG A 277 -15.09 47.55 -8.25
C ARG A 277 -16.01 46.51 -8.92
N PRO A 278 -16.65 45.60 -8.16
CA PRO A 278 -17.41 44.49 -8.72
C PRO A 278 -18.55 45.00 -9.61
N ALA A 279 -18.94 44.17 -10.57
CA ALA A 279 -20.15 44.42 -11.35
C ALA A 279 -21.38 44.31 -10.43
N THR A 280 -22.44 45.05 -10.73
CA THR A 280 -23.66 44.99 -9.93
C THR A 280 -24.90 44.82 -10.80
N ARG A 281 -25.80 43.95 -10.37
CA ARG A 281 -27.16 43.80 -10.91
C ARG A 281 -28.13 44.19 -9.82
N ASP A 282 -28.98 45.18 -10.07
CA ASP A 282 -29.91 45.72 -9.05
C ASP A 282 -29.22 46.13 -7.72
N GLY A 283 -27.97 46.59 -7.80
CA GLY A 283 -27.15 46.96 -6.64
C GLY A 283 -26.48 45.79 -5.90
N VAL A 284 -26.70 44.54 -6.32
CA VAL A 284 -26.04 43.35 -5.75
C VAL A 284 -24.78 43.01 -6.54
N PRO A 285 -23.62 42.81 -5.89
CA PRO A 285 -22.40 42.38 -6.57
C PRO A 285 -22.55 41.02 -7.23
N VAL A 286 -22.14 40.92 -8.50
CA VAL A 286 -22.23 39.69 -9.30
C VAL A 286 -20.91 39.40 -10.01
N ARG A 287 -20.66 38.12 -10.31
CA ARG A 287 -19.56 37.70 -11.17
C ARG A 287 -19.72 38.23 -12.59
N TYR A 288 -18.65 38.77 -13.16
CA TYR A 288 -18.68 39.38 -14.49
C TYR A 288 -17.42 39.08 -15.29
N ARG A 289 -17.58 38.66 -16.55
CA ARG A 289 -16.49 38.49 -17.52
C ARG A 289 -16.34 39.77 -18.35
N LYS A 290 -15.17 40.41 -18.23
CA LYS A 290 -14.78 41.59 -19.02
C LYS A 290 -13.66 41.25 -20.01
N SER A 291 -13.81 41.68 -21.25
CA SER A 291 -12.82 41.48 -22.31
C SER A 291 -11.93 42.71 -22.48
N PHE A 292 -10.65 42.49 -22.72
CA PHE A 292 -9.64 43.53 -22.87
C PHE A 292 -8.85 43.32 -24.16
N GLU A 293 -8.75 44.35 -24.98
CA GLU A 293 -7.75 44.42 -26.04
C GLU A 293 -6.46 45.02 -25.48
N ILE A 294 -5.34 44.37 -25.81
CA ILE A 294 -3.99 44.81 -25.42
C ILE A 294 -3.20 45.06 -26.70
N VAL A 295 -2.61 46.25 -26.79
CA VAL A 295 -1.76 46.66 -27.91
C VAL A 295 -0.37 47.00 -27.37
N LEU A 296 0.65 46.36 -27.95
CA LEU A 296 2.05 46.69 -27.73
C LEU A 296 2.51 47.58 -28.88
N ASN A 297 2.65 48.86 -28.59
CA ASN A 297 3.03 49.85 -29.59
C ASN A 297 4.53 49.83 -29.89
N ARG A 298 4.88 50.33 -31.08
CA ARG A 298 6.24 50.77 -31.42
C ARG A 298 6.76 51.78 -30.40
N ARG A 299 8.04 51.67 -30.06
CA ARG A 299 8.76 52.73 -29.34
C ARG A 299 9.38 53.74 -30.28
#